data_AF-A0A161QLC0-F1
#
_entry.id   AF-A0A161QLC0-F1
#
_cell.length_a   1.000
_cell.length_b   1.000
_cell.length_c   1.000
_cell.angle_alpha   90.00
_cell.angle_beta   90.00
_cell.angle_gamma   90.00
#
_symmetry.space_group_name_H-M   'P 1'
#
loop_
_entity.id
_entity.type
_entity.pdbx_description
1 polymer ?
#
loop_
_entity_poly.entity_id
_entity_poly.type
_entity_poly.pdbx_seq_one_letter_code
_entity_poly.pdbx_strand_id
1 'polypeptide(L)'
;MGLAIRTLAKIEELKSAPLSNGMRREDVKTLKENLAKLGFTVSGSGTNLYGNDTERKVREFQAYYKLSVDGIAGPGTINKMNSVLNSPLQNGKRNNATKQLKEDLAILGYPVPGNGTTLYGNDTERVVRQFQRDYKLAVNGIADEITLAKIADLIKNPVVITEYTNYGWTLNQAINYQMQGGRSTTDKYRDAPAFVHKDFIQILGSTSTGYRAKLSKGENIGSTTADRNRVRVFQAASNTSHLFGYLTYNSSRDTIVEVIGELSGNWYTIKYDTFRYATSSDVREFLDPNRNDQFQHLRLDSSVGVASSELNKVIQGKGILSGQGQAFINGGRIHGINEIYLISHALHETGNGSSVLANGVRVGKNRNGQLVRVTSSNERNLTEIKTTYNMYGIGAIDNDAVNAGAIRAYEEGWFTPASAIEGGAKWIGERYIHNADKQNTLYKMKWNPNMSNGGWRQYATDIGWAVKQTTNMKNMYNQLNNPRYHYDIARYN
;
A
#
# COMPACT_ATOMS: atom_id res chain seq x y z
N MET A 1 -61.58 -44.98 32.63
CA MET A 1 -60.14 -44.67 32.80
C MET A 1 -59.38 -44.47 31.49
N GLY A 2 -59.66 -45.19 30.38
CA GLY A 2 -58.86 -45.10 29.15
C GLY A 2 -58.89 -43.77 28.37
N LEU A 3 -59.98 -43.00 28.42
CA LEU A 3 -60.09 -41.72 27.68
C LEU A 3 -59.23 -40.61 28.31
N ALA A 4 -59.23 -40.50 29.65
CA ALA A 4 -58.48 -39.48 30.38
C ALA A 4 -56.96 -39.66 30.26
N ILE A 5 -56.49 -40.92 30.23
CA ILE A 5 -55.06 -41.24 30.05
C ILE A 5 -54.59 -40.84 28.63
N ARG A 6 -55.41 -41.08 27.59
CA ARG A 6 -55.11 -40.65 26.22
C ARG A 6 -55.06 -39.13 26.07
N THR A 7 -55.97 -38.42 26.73
CA THR A 7 -55.99 -36.94 26.72
C THR A 7 -54.74 -36.35 27.39
N LEU A 8 -54.35 -36.87 28.55
CA LEU A 8 -53.14 -36.41 29.26
C LEU A 8 -51.86 -36.73 28.47
N ALA A 9 -51.75 -37.92 27.89
CA ALA A 9 -50.62 -38.29 27.04
C ALA A 9 -50.51 -37.37 25.80
N LYS A 10 -51.64 -37.01 25.17
CA LYS A 10 -51.64 -36.10 24.02
C LYS A 10 -51.25 -34.68 24.41
N ILE A 11 -51.62 -34.21 25.61
CA ILE A 11 -51.21 -32.90 26.12
C ILE A 11 -49.68 -32.85 26.32
N GLU A 12 -49.08 -33.89 26.91
CA GLU A 12 -47.62 -33.95 27.10
C GLU A 12 -46.85 -34.11 25.78
N GLU A 13 -47.38 -34.88 24.83
CA GLU A 13 -46.84 -34.97 23.47
C GLU A 13 -46.86 -33.58 22.78
N LEU A 14 -47.97 -32.86 22.87
CA LEU A 14 -48.11 -31.52 22.25
C LEU A 14 -47.26 -30.44 22.93
N LYS A 15 -46.96 -30.59 24.23
CA LYS A 15 -46.00 -29.73 24.96
C LYS A 15 -44.55 -29.98 24.58
N SER A 16 -44.22 -31.18 24.11
CA SER A 16 -42.86 -31.56 23.72
C SER A 16 -42.63 -31.55 22.21
N ALA A 17 -43.70 -31.38 21.42
CA ALA A 17 -43.62 -31.32 19.97
C ALA A 17 -42.70 -30.19 19.47
N PRO A 18 -42.01 -30.37 18.32
CA PRO A 18 -41.27 -29.32 17.64
C PRO A 18 -42.11 -28.06 17.40
N LEU A 19 -41.52 -26.87 17.55
CA LEU A 19 -42.24 -25.62 17.33
C LEU A 19 -42.31 -25.31 15.83
N SER A 20 -43.52 -25.06 15.33
CA SER A 20 -43.77 -24.72 13.93
C SER A 20 -44.83 -23.63 13.80
N ASN A 21 -45.01 -23.14 12.57
CA ASN A 21 -46.01 -22.13 12.26
C ASN A 21 -47.43 -22.57 12.67
N GLY A 22 -48.25 -21.60 13.10
CA GLY A 22 -49.56 -21.81 13.70
C GLY A 22 -49.58 -22.11 15.20
N MET A 23 -48.45 -22.51 15.81
CA MET A 23 -48.40 -22.82 17.25
C MET A 23 -48.43 -21.57 18.14
N ARG A 24 -49.10 -21.69 19.29
CA ARG A 24 -49.08 -20.73 20.41
C ARG A 24 -48.62 -21.40 21.69
N ARG A 25 -47.35 -21.24 22.07
CA ARG A 25 -46.74 -21.87 23.25
C ARG A 25 -45.73 -20.94 23.89
N GLU A 26 -45.55 -21.06 25.20
CA GLU A 26 -44.70 -20.13 25.95
C GLU A 26 -43.21 -20.22 25.57
N ASP A 27 -42.75 -21.41 25.22
CA ASP A 27 -41.38 -21.66 24.73
C ASP A 27 -41.10 -21.06 23.33
N VAL A 28 -42.12 -20.59 22.62
CA VAL A 28 -41.93 -19.74 21.43
C VAL A 28 -41.29 -18.40 21.80
N LYS A 29 -41.60 -17.82 22.97
CA LYS A 29 -40.95 -16.58 23.41
C LYS A 29 -39.45 -16.81 23.60
N THR A 30 -39.10 -17.89 24.29
CA THR A 30 -37.70 -18.31 24.49
C THR A 30 -37.00 -18.54 23.15
N LEU A 31 -37.65 -19.21 22.19
CA LEU A 31 -37.10 -19.39 20.84
C LEU A 31 -36.78 -18.04 20.18
N LYS A 32 -37.71 -17.08 20.22
CA LYS A 32 -37.52 -15.75 19.60
C LYS A 32 -36.42 -14.95 20.28
N GLU A 33 -36.34 -14.98 21.61
CA GLU A 33 -35.27 -14.33 22.37
C GLU A 33 -33.91 -14.92 22.02
N ASN A 34 -33.83 -16.24 21.89
CA ASN A 34 -32.61 -16.93 21.50
C ASN A 34 -32.21 -16.63 20.04
N LEU A 35 -33.16 -16.62 19.11
CA LEU A 35 -32.92 -16.18 17.73
C LEU A 35 -32.37 -14.75 17.70
N ALA A 36 -32.97 -13.83 18.45
CA ALA A 36 -32.49 -12.45 18.53
C ALA A 36 -31.07 -12.36 19.08
N LYS A 37 -30.73 -13.09 20.16
CA LYS A 37 -29.35 -13.16 20.70
C LYS A 37 -28.35 -13.68 19.67
N LEU A 38 -28.78 -14.59 18.80
CA LEU A 38 -27.95 -15.17 17.74
C LEU A 38 -27.91 -14.32 16.45
N GLY A 39 -28.55 -13.15 16.42
CA GLY A 39 -28.55 -12.24 15.28
C GLY A 39 -29.70 -12.43 14.29
N PHE A 40 -30.68 -13.27 14.62
CA PHE A 40 -31.86 -13.59 13.80
C PHE A 40 -33.14 -12.98 14.41
N THR A 41 -33.16 -11.66 14.59
CA THR A 41 -34.25 -10.97 15.29
C THR A 41 -35.62 -11.21 14.64
N VAL A 42 -36.59 -11.57 15.47
CA VAL A 42 -38.01 -11.77 15.11
C VAL A 42 -38.82 -10.57 15.61
N SER A 43 -39.75 -10.06 14.81
CA SER A 43 -40.74 -9.07 15.23
C SER A 43 -41.74 -9.66 16.24
N GLY A 44 -42.19 -8.86 17.21
CA GLY A 44 -43.16 -9.32 18.21
C GLY A 44 -42.64 -10.43 19.14
N SER A 45 -41.38 -10.32 19.59
CA SER A 45 -40.70 -11.26 20.49
C SER A 45 -41.46 -11.55 21.80
N GLY A 46 -42.28 -10.62 22.28
CA GLY A 46 -43.12 -10.81 23.47
C GLY A 46 -44.35 -11.71 23.30
N THR A 47 -44.62 -12.21 22.09
CA THR A 47 -45.79 -13.06 21.82
C THR A 47 -45.44 -14.54 21.79
N ASN A 48 -46.35 -15.37 22.29
CA ASN A 48 -46.25 -16.84 22.25
C ASN A 48 -46.58 -17.46 20.89
N LEU A 49 -46.92 -16.66 19.87
CA LEU A 49 -47.26 -17.12 18.52
C LEU A 49 -45.99 -17.33 17.69
N TYR A 50 -45.83 -18.50 17.07
CA TYR A 50 -44.74 -18.75 16.14
C TYR A 50 -44.90 -17.87 14.89
N GLY A 51 -45.94 -18.07 14.08
CA GLY A 51 -46.25 -17.21 12.94
C GLY A 51 -45.18 -17.16 11.82
N ASN A 52 -45.52 -16.49 10.73
CA ASN A 52 -44.72 -16.49 9.50
C ASN A 52 -43.32 -15.86 9.66
N ASP A 53 -43.16 -14.85 10.52
CA ASP A 53 -41.87 -14.19 10.73
C ASP A 53 -40.90 -15.08 11.52
N THR A 54 -41.37 -15.75 12.58
CA THR A 54 -40.54 -16.73 13.30
C THR A 54 -40.14 -17.87 12.38
N GLU A 55 -41.06 -18.38 11.56
CA GLU A 55 -40.74 -19.42 10.58
C GLU A 55 -39.62 -18.99 9.63
N ARG A 56 -39.75 -17.79 9.04
CA ARG A 56 -38.72 -17.22 8.17
C ARG A 56 -37.38 -17.11 8.89
N LYS A 57 -37.35 -16.62 10.13
CA LYS A 57 -36.11 -16.47 10.91
C LYS A 57 -35.50 -17.81 11.33
N VAL A 58 -36.32 -18.81 11.61
CA VAL A 58 -35.84 -20.18 11.81
C VAL A 58 -35.24 -20.75 10.54
N ARG A 59 -35.85 -20.52 9.36
CA ARG A 59 -35.26 -20.92 8.07
C ARG A 59 -33.93 -20.21 7.80
N GLU A 60 -33.82 -18.91 8.08
CA GLU A 60 -32.56 -18.16 7.96
C GLU A 60 -31.47 -18.75 8.88
N PHE A 61 -31.80 -19.02 10.15
CA PHE A 61 -30.89 -19.66 11.11
C PHE A 61 -30.46 -21.05 10.64
N GLN A 62 -31.41 -21.87 10.20
CA GLN A 62 -31.14 -23.21 9.68
C GLN A 62 -30.22 -23.16 8.47
N ALA A 63 -30.49 -22.28 7.51
CA ALA A 63 -29.67 -22.10 6.32
C ALA A 63 -28.25 -21.64 6.68
N TYR A 64 -28.11 -20.68 7.59
CA TYR A 64 -26.82 -20.15 8.04
C TYR A 64 -25.94 -21.24 8.67
N TYR A 65 -26.53 -22.09 9.52
CA TYR A 65 -25.83 -23.22 10.16
C TYR A 65 -25.90 -24.54 9.38
N LYS A 66 -26.31 -24.51 8.11
CA LYS A 66 -26.38 -25.68 7.21
C LYS A 66 -27.20 -26.87 7.77
N LEU A 67 -28.31 -26.56 8.43
CA LEU A 67 -29.31 -27.54 8.89
C LEU A 67 -30.37 -27.81 7.80
N SER A 68 -31.28 -28.76 8.06
CA SER A 68 -32.52 -28.89 7.29
C SER A 68 -33.32 -27.58 7.37
N VAL A 69 -33.64 -26.98 6.23
CA VAL A 69 -34.33 -25.67 6.15
C VAL A 69 -35.84 -25.91 6.01
N ASP A 70 -36.45 -26.47 7.05
CA ASP A 70 -37.88 -26.80 7.08
C ASP A 70 -38.74 -25.75 7.81
N GLY A 71 -38.12 -24.76 8.47
CA GLY A 71 -38.84 -23.75 9.25
C GLY A 71 -39.44 -24.31 10.54
N ILE A 72 -38.96 -25.47 11.02
CA ILE A 72 -39.41 -26.11 12.25
C ILE A 72 -38.27 -26.05 13.27
N ALA A 73 -38.56 -25.53 14.47
CA ALA A 73 -37.61 -25.57 15.58
C ALA A 73 -37.68 -26.93 16.29
N GLY A 74 -37.26 -27.97 15.58
CA GLY A 74 -37.11 -29.33 16.11
C GLY A 74 -35.78 -29.53 16.87
N PRO A 75 -35.52 -30.76 17.35
CA PRO A 75 -34.35 -31.06 18.18
C PRO A 75 -33.01 -30.61 17.57
N GLY A 76 -32.82 -30.80 16.26
CA GLY A 76 -31.60 -30.34 15.57
C GLY A 76 -31.41 -28.82 15.64
N THR A 77 -32.47 -28.06 15.35
CA THR A 77 -32.48 -26.59 15.42
C THR A 77 -32.21 -26.10 16.86
N ILE A 78 -32.92 -26.67 17.85
CA ILE A 78 -32.77 -26.28 19.26
C ILE A 78 -31.39 -26.64 19.80
N ASN A 79 -30.87 -27.83 19.49
CA ASN A 79 -29.52 -28.24 19.90
C ASN A 79 -28.46 -27.32 19.32
N LYS A 80 -28.59 -26.94 18.04
CA LYS A 80 -27.64 -26.02 17.41
C LYS A 80 -27.67 -24.64 18.05
N MET A 81 -28.87 -24.11 18.31
CA MET A 81 -29.07 -22.83 18.98
C MET A 81 -28.43 -22.82 20.38
N ASN A 82 -28.68 -23.86 21.16
CA ASN A 82 -28.10 -24.02 22.49
C ASN A 82 -26.57 -24.16 22.44
N SER A 83 -26.02 -24.85 21.44
CA SER A 83 -24.58 -24.98 21.25
C SER A 83 -23.91 -23.62 21.03
N VAL A 84 -24.49 -22.76 20.18
CA VAL A 84 -23.93 -21.42 19.91
C VAL A 84 -24.08 -20.51 21.12
N LEU A 85 -25.25 -20.49 21.76
CA LEU A 85 -25.51 -19.70 22.97
C LEU A 85 -24.63 -20.10 24.15
N ASN A 86 -24.17 -21.35 24.21
CA ASN A 86 -23.27 -21.85 25.24
C ASN A 86 -21.79 -21.80 24.83
N SER A 87 -21.45 -21.13 23.73
CA SER A 87 -20.05 -20.98 23.30
C SER A 87 -19.19 -20.40 24.43
N PRO A 88 -17.98 -20.93 24.67
CA PRO A 88 -17.07 -20.36 25.66
C PRO A 88 -16.47 -19.01 25.23
N LEU A 89 -16.59 -18.64 23.95
CA LEU A 89 -16.05 -17.40 23.38
C LEU A 89 -17.14 -16.36 23.17
N GLN A 90 -17.67 -15.86 24.29
CA GLN A 90 -18.67 -14.81 24.34
C GLN A 90 -18.47 -13.93 25.58
N ASN A 91 -19.15 -12.79 25.61
CA ASN A 91 -19.03 -11.84 26.70
C ASN A 91 -19.41 -12.46 28.07
N GLY A 92 -18.71 -12.03 29.13
CA GLY A 92 -18.82 -12.59 30.47
C GLY A 92 -18.11 -13.93 30.70
N LYS A 93 -17.58 -14.60 29.66
CA LYS A 93 -16.81 -15.86 29.81
C LYS A 93 -15.30 -15.63 29.83
N ARG A 94 -14.59 -16.56 30.46
CA ARG A 94 -13.13 -16.69 30.43
C ARG A 94 -12.76 -18.02 29.77
N ASN A 95 -11.86 -17.98 28.80
CA ASN A 95 -11.36 -19.16 28.11
C ASN A 95 -9.96 -18.89 27.53
N ASN A 96 -9.09 -19.90 27.50
CA ASN A 96 -7.75 -19.75 26.94
C ASN A 96 -7.78 -19.43 25.43
N ALA A 97 -8.74 -19.98 24.68
CA ALA A 97 -8.91 -19.69 23.26
C ALA A 97 -9.31 -18.23 22.99
N THR A 98 -9.79 -17.47 23.98
CA THR A 98 -10.00 -16.02 23.85
C THR A 98 -8.69 -15.29 23.57
N LYS A 99 -7.57 -15.76 24.12
CA LYS A 99 -6.27 -15.15 23.86
C LYS A 99 -5.89 -15.31 22.38
N GLN A 100 -5.98 -16.54 21.87
CA GLN A 100 -5.73 -16.84 20.46
C GLN A 100 -6.68 -16.04 19.55
N LEU A 101 -7.98 -16.01 19.86
CA LEU A 101 -8.96 -15.23 19.10
C LEU A 101 -8.56 -13.75 19.00
N LYS A 102 -8.06 -13.14 20.08
CA LYS A 102 -7.61 -11.73 20.06
C LYS A 102 -6.36 -11.54 19.22
N GLU A 103 -5.43 -12.48 19.27
CA GLU A 103 -4.21 -12.48 18.44
C GLU A 103 -4.58 -12.62 16.96
N ASP A 104 -5.45 -13.59 16.65
CA ASP A 104 -6.01 -13.83 15.32
C ASP A 104 -6.75 -12.61 14.76
N LEU A 105 -7.63 -12.01 15.55
CA LEU A 105 -8.32 -10.78 15.17
C LEU A 105 -7.33 -9.62 14.96
N ALA A 106 -6.32 -9.47 15.82
CA ALA A 106 -5.28 -8.46 15.64
C ALA A 106 -4.50 -8.67 14.34
N ILE A 107 -4.14 -9.91 14.01
CA ILE A 107 -3.51 -10.28 12.73
C ILE A 107 -4.38 -9.85 11.55
N LEU A 108 -5.71 -10.01 11.66
CA LEU A 108 -6.67 -9.63 10.61
C LEU A 108 -7.04 -8.13 10.58
N GLY A 109 -6.38 -7.29 11.39
CA GLY A 109 -6.63 -5.84 11.46
C GLY A 109 -7.75 -5.43 12.41
N TYR A 110 -8.16 -6.32 13.32
CA TYR A 110 -9.20 -6.12 14.34
C TYR A 110 -8.60 -6.21 15.75
N PRO A 111 -7.68 -5.30 16.15
CA PRO A 111 -7.03 -5.40 17.44
C PRO A 111 -8.03 -5.23 18.60
N VAL A 112 -7.91 -6.09 19.61
CA VAL A 112 -8.66 -6.03 20.85
C VAL A 112 -7.74 -5.54 21.97
N PRO A 113 -8.10 -4.52 22.75
CA PRO A 113 -7.33 -4.11 23.92
C PRO A 113 -7.11 -5.27 24.93
N GLY A 114 -5.92 -5.36 25.52
CA GLY A 114 -5.64 -6.34 26.59
C GLY A 114 -5.41 -7.77 26.09
N ASN A 115 -4.56 -7.90 25.06
CA ASN A 115 -4.29 -9.09 24.24
C ASN A 115 -3.78 -10.31 25.05
N GLY A 116 -3.32 -10.11 26.29
CA GLY A 116 -2.81 -11.17 27.17
C GLY A 116 -3.86 -11.85 28.07
N THR A 117 -5.14 -11.45 28.01
CA THR A 117 -6.16 -11.90 28.96
C THR A 117 -7.12 -12.95 28.37
N THR A 118 -7.51 -13.92 29.20
CA THR A 118 -8.49 -14.96 28.87
C THR A 118 -9.95 -14.48 28.91
N LEU A 119 -10.20 -13.26 29.39
CA LEU A 119 -11.52 -12.65 29.46
C LEU A 119 -11.96 -12.15 28.08
N TYR A 120 -13.17 -12.55 27.65
CA TYR A 120 -13.75 -12.02 26.42
C TYR A 120 -14.17 -10.55 26.60
N GLY A 121 -15.12 -10.25 27.48
CA GLY A 121 -15.48 -8.88 27.83
C GLY A 121 -16.08 -8.05 26.68
N ASN A 122 -16.48 -6.81 27.00
CA ASN A 122 -17.20 -5.92 26.07
C ASN A 122 -16.36 -5.51 24.85
N ASP A 123 -15.06 -5.31 25.01
CA ASP A 123 -14.19 -4.92 23.89
C ASP A 123 -14.02 -6.03 22.86
N THR A 124 -13.80 -7.28 23.29
CA THR A 124 -13.73 -8.42 22.36
C THR A 124 -15.07 -8.60 21.66
N GLU A 125 -16.19 -8.52 22.38
CA GLU A 125 -17.52 -8.61 21.77
C GLU A 125 -17.73 -7.53 20.70
N ARG A 126 -17.40 -6.28 21.00
CA ARG A 126 -17.50 -5.16 20.05
C ARG A 126 -16.68 -5.42 18.79
N VAL A 127 -15.46 -5.91 18.94
CA VAL A 127 -14.55 -6.21 17.82
C VAL A 127 -15.02 -7.43 17.02
N VAL A 128 -15.51 -8.49 17.67
CA VAL A 128 -16.10 -9.64 16.97
C VAL A 128 -17.36 -9.23 16.20
N ARG A 129 -18.23 -8.39 16.77
CA ARG A 129 -19.37 -7.84 16.03
C ARG A 129 -18.93 -7.02 14.82
N GLN A 130 -17.82 -6.28 14.92
CA GLN A 130 -17.27 -5.54 13.79
C GLN A 130 -16.76 -6.48 12.69
N PHE A 131 -15.98 -7.49 13.06
CA PHE A 131 -15.53 -8.53 12.15
C PHE A 131 -16.72 -9.24 11.47
N GLN A 132 -17.73 -9.65 12.24
CA GLN A 132 -18.93 -10.29 11.71
C GLN A 132 -19.66 -9.40 10.69
N ARG A 133 -19.78 -8.09 10.94
CA ARG A 133 -20.37 -7.15 9.97
C ARG A 133 -19.58 -7.09 8.67
N ASP A 134 -18.26 -6.92 8.76
CA ASP A 134 -17.40 -6.72 7.60
C ASP A 134 -17.36 -7.95 6.68
N TYR A 135 -17.50 -9.15 7.26
CA TYR A 135 -17.54 -10.42 6.53
C TYR A 135 -18.95 -10.99 6.33
N LYS A 136 -20.00 -10.18 6.55
CA LYS A 136 -21.41 -10.54 6.30
C LYS A 136 -21.85 -11.82 7.03
N LEU A 137 -21.38 -11.98 8.26
CA LEU A 137 -21.76 -13.07 9.19
C LEU A 137 -22.95 -12.64 10.07
N ALA A 138 -23.53 -13.59 10.81
CA ALA A 138 -24.52 -13.28 11.84
C ALA A 138 -23.87 -12.41 12.95
N VAL A 139 -24.40 -11.20 13.16
CA VAL A 139 -23.79 -10.20 14.06
C VAL A 139 -24.31 -10.41 15.48
N ASN A 140 -23.74 -11.37 16.19
CA ASN A 140 -24.14 -11.74 17.56
C ASN A 140 -23.03 -11.52 18.61
N GLY A 141 -21.81 -11.18 18.19
CA GLY A 141 -20.68 -10.94 19.09
C GLY A 141 -20.14 -12.19 19.77
N ILE A 142 -20.62 -13.38 19.38
CA ILE A 142 -20.13 -14.68 19.82
C ILE A 142 -19.17 -15.19 18.75
N ALA A 143 -17.95 -15.56 19.14
CA ALA A 143 -17.02 -16.22 18.22
C ALA A 143 -17.37 -17.72 18.11
N ASP A 144 -18.43 -18.01 17.35
CA ASP A 144 -18.89 -19.37 17.05
C ASP A 144 -18.07 -20.04 15.95
N GLU A 145 -18.39 -21.29 15.61
CA GLU A 145 -17.62 -22.06 14.62
C GLU A 145 -17.55 -21.41 13.23
N ILE A 146 -18.59 -20.68 12.80
CA ILE A 146 -18.60 -20.01 11.49
C ILE A 146 -17.68 -18.78 11.55
N THR A 147 -17.76 -18.02 12.64
CA THR A 147 -16.88 -16.87 12.89
C THR A 147 -15.42 -17.32 12.97
N LEU A 148 -15.12 -18.36 13.76
CA LEU A 148 -13.78 -18.92 13.91
C LEU A 148 -13.25 -19.54 12.62
N ALA A 149 -14.08 -20.25 11.87
CA ALA A 149 -13.69 -20.80 10.56
C ALA A 149 -13.34 -19.68 9.58
N LYS A 150 -14.08 -18.57 9.58
CA LYS A 150 -13.76 -17.43 8.71
C LYS A 150 -12.46 -16.74 9.14
N ILE A 151 -12.23 -16.59 10.43
CA ILE A 151 -10.96 -16.08 10.97
C ILE A 151 -9.80 -16.98 10.53
N ALA A 152 -9.91 -18.30 10.72
CA ALA A 152 -8.88 -19.27 10.34
C ALA A 152 -8.61 -19.27 8.82
N ASP A 153 -9.65 -19.18 7.98
CA ASP A 153 -9.53 -19.06 6.53
C ASP A 153 -8.74 -17.83 6.11
N LEU A 154 -9.07 -16.66 6.67
CA LEU A 154 -8.38 -15.40 6.38
C LEU A 154 -6.94 -15.39 6.90
N ILE A 155 -6.66 -16.11 7.98
CA ILE A 155 -5.30 -16.27 8.49
C ILE A 155 -4.47 -17.19 7.61
N LYS A 156 -5.09 -18.22 7.03
CA LYS A 156 -4.40 -19.15 6.14
C LYS A 156 -4.15 -18.57 4.75
N ASN A 157 -5.05 -17.71 4.28
CA ASN A 157 -5.03 -17.17 2.93
C ASN A 157 -5.00 -15.63 2.99
N PRO A 158 -3.83 -14.97 2.88
CA PRO A 158 -3.75 -13.51 2.89
C PRO A 158 -4.66 -12.93 1.80
N VAL A 159 -5.33 -11.83 2.12
CA VAL A 159 -6.32 -11.22 1.22
C VAL A 159 -5.59 -10.64 0.00
N VAL A 160 -5.76 -11.29 -1.14
CA VAL A 160 -5.28 -10.79 -2.44
C VAL A 160 -6.47 -10.29 -3.25
N ILE A 161 -6.50 -8.99 -3.51
CA ILE A 161 -7.47 -8.33 -4.40
C ILE A 161 -6.71 -7.99 -5.68
N THR A 162 -7.24 -8.38 -6.84
CA THR A 162 -6.64 -8.02 -8.14
C THR A 162 -7.71 -7.41 -9.02
N GLU A 163 -7.52 -6.13 -9.32
CA GLU A 163 -8.29 -5.35 -10.27
C GLU A 163 -7.52 -5.21 -11.59
N TYR A 164 -8.23 -4.90 -12.66
CA TYR A 164 -7.64 -4.65 -13.97
C TYR A 164 -8.20 -3.35 -14.55
N THR A 165 -7.31 -2.44 -14.95
CA THR A 165 -7.69 -1.18 -15.59
C THR A 165 -7.32 -1.20 -17.06
N ASN A 166 -8.32 -1.08 -17.94
CA ASN A 166 -8.11 -0.93 -19.38
C ASN A 166 -8.02 0.56 -19.75
N TYR A 167 -7.02 0.92 -20.55
CA TYR A 167 -6.76 2.30 -20.98
C TYR A 167 -7.13 2.58 -22.44
N GLY A 168 -7.64 1.59 -23.18
CA GLY A 168 -8.10 1.77 -24.57
C GLY A 168 -6.99 1.75 -25.63
N TRP A 169 -5.73 1.59 -25.23
CA TRP A 169 -4.56 1.56 -26.11
C TRP A 169 -4.05 0.14 -26.30
N THR A 170 -3.49 -0.16 -27.47
CA THR A 170 -2.68 -1.36 -27.69
C THR A 170 -1.29 -1.20 -27.07
N LEU A 171 -0.64 -2.32 -26.76
CA LEU A 171 0.72 -2.31 -26.21
C LEU A 171 1.72 -1.58 -27.13
N ASN A 172 1.57 -1.73 -28.45
CA ASN A 172 2.43 -1.07 -29.43
C ASN A 172 2.24 0.46 -29.43
N GLN A 173 1.01 0.94 -29.29
CA GLN A 173 0.77 2.38 -29.19
C GLN A 173 1.39 2.95 -27.91
N ALA A 174 1.27 2.23 -26.78
CA ALA A 174 1.91 2.64 -25.53
C ALA A 174 3.45 2.69 -25.65
N ILE A 175 4.08 1.68 -26.27
CA ILE A 175 5.53 1.68 -26.53
C ILE A 175 5.92 2.84 -27.46
N ASN A 176 5.20 3.05 -28.55
CA ASN A 176 5.49 4.12 -29.50
C ASN A 176 5.40 5.49 -28.83
N TYR A 177 4.41 5.68 -27.95
CA TYR A 177 4.32 6.87 -27.11
C TYR A 177 5.62 7.00 -26.29
N GLN A 178 6.00 6.02 -25.47
CA GLN A 178 7.25 6.08 -24.69
C GLN A 178 8.51 6.42 -25.50
N MET A 179 8.57 6.00 -26.77
CA MET A 179 9.69 6.26 -27.67
C MET A 179 9.68 7.66 -28.28
N GLN A 180 8.52 8.26 -28.55
CA GLN A 180 8.41 9.60 -29.16
C GLN A 180 9.01 10.71 -28.28
N GLY A 181 8.98 10.53 -26.96
CA GLY A 181 9.46 11.53 -25.99
C GLY A 181 10.98 11.52 -25.74
N GLY A 182 11.76 10.57 -26.27
CA GLY A 182 13.22 10.47 -26.06
C GLY A 182 13.67 10.36 -24.59
N ARG A 183 12.78 9.94 -23.69
CA ARG A 183 12.97 9.98 -22.22
C ARG A 183 13.19 8.61 -21.58
N SER A 184 12.95 7.52 -22.29
CA SER A 184 13.20 6.18 -21.74
C SER A 184 14.69 5.85 -21.80
N THR A 185 15.31 5.64 -20.63
CA THR A 185 16.73 5.26 -20.51
C THR A 185 16.89 3.90 -19.85
N THR A 186 18.05 3.27 -20.02
CA THR A 186 18.41 1.99 -19.41
C THR A 186 19.90 1.95 -19.08
N ASP A 187 20.26 1.23 -18.02
CA ASP A 187 21.62 0.90 -17.62
C ASP A 187 22.11 -0.44 -18.19
N LYS A 188 21.29 -1.15 -18.97
CA LYS A 188 21.60 -2.43 -19.64
C LYS A 188 22.91 -2.40 -20.43
N TYR A 189 23.28 -1.23 -20.96
CA TYR A 189 24.45 -1.05 -21.83
C TYR A 189 25.65 -0.43 -21.12
N ARG A 190 25.64 -0.30 -19.78
CA ARG A 190 26.66 0.44 -19.02
C ARG A 190 28.10 0.01 -19.29
N ASP A 191 28.32 -1.29 -19.53
CA ASP A 191 29.63 -1.87 -19.79
C ASP A 191 29.90 -2.09 -21.30
N ALA A 192 28.93 -1.76 -22.17
CA ALA A 192 29.09 -1.87 -23.62
C ALA A 192 29.81 -0.64 -24.20
N PRO A 193 30.62 -0.80 -25.25
CA PRO A 193 31.21 0.34 -25.95
C PRO A 193 30.14 1.22 -26.58
N ALA A 194 30.49 2.47 -26.87
CA ALA A 194 29.67 3.39 -27.64
C ALA A 194 30.50 4.04 -28.75
N PHE A 195 29.83 4.54 -29.79
CA PHE A 195 30.50 4.98 -31.01
C PHE A 195 30.13 6.39 -31.38
N VAL A 196 31.13 7.16 -31.82
CA VAL A 196 30.94 8.52 -32.30
C VAL A 196 31.79 8.77 -33.53
N HIS A 197 31.24 9.49 -34.50
CA HIS A 197 31.91 9.75 -35.77
C HIS A 197 33.00 10.82 -35.58
N LYS A 198 34.19 10.59 -36.15
CA LYS A 198 35.36 11.46 -35.95
C LYS A 198 35.15 12.86 -36.52
N ASP A 199 34.36 13.03 -37.58
CA ASP A 199 34.07 14.35 -38.17
C ASP A 199 33.43 15.34 -37.18
N PHE A 200 32.82 14.82 -36.11
CA PHE A 200 32.15 15.63 -35.09
C PHE A 200 32.97 15.78 -33.81
N ILE A 201 34.17 15.22 -33.75
CA ILE A 201 35.07 15.29 -32.59
C ILE A 201 36.49 15.64 -33.04
N GLN A 202 36.96 16.81 -32.62
CA GLN A 202 38.35 17.21 -32.73
C GLN A 202 39.07 17.02 -31.39
N ILE A 203 40.01 16.09 -31.31
CA ILE A 203 40.84 15.88 -30.12
C ILE A 203 41.82 17.05 -29.97
N LEU A 204 41.80 17.70 -28.81
CA LEU A 204 42.66 18.86 -28.47
C LEU A 204 43.90 18.47 -27.67
N GLY A 205 43.86 17.35 -26.95
CA GLY A 205 44.95 16.87 -26.10
C GLY A 205 44.49 15.81 -25.10
N SER A 206 45.43 15.11 -24.47
CA SER A 206 45.17 14.10 -23.44
C SER A 206 44.97 14.72 -22.06
N THR A 207 44.25 14.01 -21.20
CA THR A 207 44.06 14.31 -19.77
C THR A 207 44.29 13.04 -18.95
N SER A 208 44.22 13.13 -17.62
CA SER A 208 44.31 11.96 -16.73
C SER A 208 43.13 10.99 -16.83
N THR A 209 42.01 11.42 -17.43
CA THR A 209 40.75 10.66 -17.48
C THR A 209 40.23 10.42 -18.90
N GLY A 210 40.98 10.85 -19.93
CA GLY A 210 40.58 10.68 -21.32
C GLY A 210 41.21 11.74 -22.22
N TYR A 211 40.43 12.23 -23.18
CA TYR A 211 40.85 13.25 -24.13
C TYR A 211 39.95 14.48 -24.03
N ARG A 212 40.56 15.66 -23.99
CA ARG A 212 39.82 16.91 -24.19
C ARG A 212 39.47 17.00 -25.66
N ALA A 213 38.18 17.08 -25.96
CA ALA A 213 37.68 17.06 -27.32
C ALA A 213 36.75 18.24 -27.58
N LYS A 214 37.00 18.95 -28.68
CA LYS A 214 36.09 19.96 -29.20
C LYS A 214 35.05 19.26 -30.07
N LEU A 215 33.79 19.55 -29.83
CA LEU A 215 32.70 19.00 -30.62
C LEU A 215 32.41 19.91 -31.82
N SER A 216 32.47 19.37 -33.03
CA SER A 216 32.02 20.04 -34.25
C SER A 216 30.54 19.76 -34.49
N LYS A 217 29.82 20.76 -35.02
CA LYS A 217 28.40 20.68 -35.38
C LYS A 217 28.14 19.41 -36.21
N GLY A 218 27.27 18.53 -35.72
CA GLY A 218 26.74 17.45 -36.53
C GLY A 218 25.92 18.01 -37.69
N GLU A 219 26.30 17.74 -38.94
CA GLU A 219 25.36 17.89 -40.05
C GLU A 219 24.26 16.81 -39.91
N ASN A 220 23.00 17.21 -40.16
CA ASN A 220 21.77 16.42 -40.02
C ASN A 220 21.26 16.14 -38.60
N ILE A 221 21.07 17.21 -37.82
CA ILE A 221 20.21 17.20 -36.63
C ILE A 221 18.94 17.98 -36.96
N GLY A 222 17.77 17.44 -36.58
CA GLY A 222 16.45 17.99 -36.91
C GLY A 222 16.26 19.46 -36.51
N SER A 223 15.19 20.06 -37.04
CA SER A 223 14.89 21.51 -37.14
C SER A 223 14.90 22.35 -35.84
N THR A 224 15.21 21.81 -34.66
CA THR A 224 15.13 22.58 -33.40
C THR A 224 16.47 23.24 -33.02
N THR A 225 16.43 24.33 -32.24
CA THR A 225 17.62 25.07 -31.82
C THR A 225 18.45 24.34 -30.75
N ALA A 226 17.83 23.49 -29.92
CA ALA A 226 18.49 22.69 -28.88
C ALA A 226 19.32 21.53 -29.45
N ASP A 227 18.96 21.06 -30.64
CA ASP A 227 19.61 19.97 -31.35
C ASP A 227 20.95 20.36 -31.98
N ARG A 228 21.22 21.66 -32.15
CA ARG A 228 22.42 22.18 -32.85
C ARG A 228 23.72 22.09 -32.04
N ASN A 229 23.65 21.58 -30.80
CA ASN A 229 24.69 21.71 -29.78
C ASN A 229 25.18 20.38 -29.21
N ARG A 230 24.98 19.27 -29.93
CA ARG A 230 25.20 17.91 -29.41
C ARG A 230 25.78 16.99 -30.49
N VAL A 231 26.57 16.01 -30.08
CA VAL A 231 27.09 14.96 -30.99
C VAL A 231 26.41 13.64 -30.64
N ARG A 232 25.86 12.95 -31.64
CA ARG A 232 25.16 11.68 -31.45
C ARG A 232 26.14 10.57 -31.06
N VAL A 233 25.72 9.76 -30.10
CA VAL A 233 26.44 8.56 -29.65
C VAL A 233 25.62 7.34 -30.00
N PHE A 234 26.23 6.39 -30.68
CA PHE A 234 25.57 5.25 -31.31
C PHE A 234 25.97 3.92 -30.67
N GLN A 235 25.10 2.92 -30.81
CA GLN A 235 25.34 1.54 -30.36
C GLN A 235 26.37 0.79 -31.22
N ALA A 236 26.48 1.13 -32.50
CA ALA A 236 27.49 0.58 -33.41
C ALA A 236 28.13 1.71 -34.23
N ALA A 237 29.23 1.39 -34.92
CA ALA A 237 29.91 2.30 -35.85
C ALA A 237 29.10 2.52 -37.14
N SER A 238 27.87 3.03 -37.00
CA SER A 238 26.94 3.35 -38.07
C SER A 238 25.94 4.42 -37.61
N ASN A 239 25.67 5.39 -38.49
CA ASN A 239 24.70 6.46 -38.26
C ASN A 239 23.24 6.01 -38.32
N THR A 240 22.97 4.78 -38.78
CA THR A 240 21.64 4.15 -38.77
C THR A 240 21.44 3.21 -37.57
N SER A 241 22.48 2.99 -36.77
CA SER A 241 22.36 2.17 -35.57
C SER A 241 21.61 2.90 -34.46
N HIS A 242 21.21 2.17 -33.43
CA HIS A 242 20.46 2.72 -32.30
C HIS A 242 21.23 3.87 -31.64
N LEU A 243 20.52 4.95 -31.36
CA LEU A 243 21.07 6.12 -30.69
C LEU A 243 21.12 5.84 -29.20
N PHE A 244 22.31 5.83 -28.60
CA PHE A 244 22.49 5.73 -27.15
C PHE A 244 22.33 7.06 -26.42
N GLY A 245 22.55 8.19 -27.10
CA GLY A 245 22.45 9.49 -26.47
C GLY A 245 23.23 10.55 -27.22
N TYR A 246 23.69 11.53 -26.45
CA TYR A 246 24.42 12.68 -26.97
C TYR A 246 25.61 13.02 -26.07
N LEU A 247 26.74 13.37 -26.67
CA LEU A 247 27.75 14.17 -26.00
C LEU A 247 27.31 15.63 -26.00
N THR A 248 27.36 16.27 -24.84
CA THR A 248 27.07 17.68 -24.63
C THR A 248 28.36 18.42 -24.29
N TYR A 249 28.47 19.67 -24.71
CA TYR A 249 29.62 20.52 -24.41
C TYR A 249 29.36 21.47 -23.23
N ASN A 250 30.44 21.96 -22.63
CA ASN A 250 30.41 23.07 -21.66
C ASN A 250 30.38 24.45 -22.37
N SER A 251 30.36 25.55 -21.61
CA SER A 251 30.38 26.92 -22.15
C SER A 251 31.55 27.21 -23.12
N SER A 252 32.64 26.45 -23.07
CA SER A 252 33.82 26.55 -23.95
C SER A 252 33.75 25.67 -25.20
N ARG A 253 32.63 24.99 -25.44
CA ARG A 253 32.39 24.06 -26.58
C ARG A 253 33.36 22.88 -26.64
N ASP A 254 33.89 22.46 -25.51
CA ASP A 254 34.64 21.22 -25.37
C ASP A 254 34.03 20.31 -24.29
N THR A 255 34.51 19.08 -24.26
CA THR A 255 34.14 18.07 -23.27
C THR A 255 35.28 17.07 -23.08
N ILE A 256 35.18 16.22 -22.07
CA ILE A 256 36.09 15.10 -21.87
C ILE A 256 35.45 13.86 -22.48
N VAL A 257 36.19 13.19 -23.37
CA VAL A 257 35.77 11.94 -24.01
C VAL A 257 36.83 10.89 -23.73
N GLU A 258 36.43 9.79 -23.11
CA GLU A 258 37.30 8.64 -22.85
C GLU A 258 37.30 7.75 -24.11
N VAL A 259 38.15 8.12 -25.08
CA VAL A 259 38.38 7.32 -26.30
C VAL A 259 39.18 6.08 -25.94
N ILE A 260 38.59 4.91 -26.18
CA ILE A 260 39.17 3.59 -25.86
C ILE A 260 39.62 2.82 -27.10
N GLY A 261 39.31 3.33 -28.30
CA GLY A 261 39.79 2.76 -29.55
C GLY A 261 39.42 3.58 -30.78
N GLU A 262 40.11 3.31 -31.88
CA GLU A 262 39.80 3.86 -33.20
C GLU A 262 39.46 2.72 -34.16
N LEU A 263 38.40 2.89 -34.94
CA LEU A 263 37.98 1.90 -35.93
C LEU A 263 38.23 2.38 -37.36
N SER A 264 38.32 1.43 -38.29
CA SER A 264 38.21 1.70 -39.73
C SER A 264 36.84 2.31 -40.04
N GLY A 265 36.80 3.26 -41.00
CA GLY A 265 35.56 3.96 -41.35
C GLY A 265 35.25 5.24 -40.55
N ASN A 266 36.27 5.89 -39.96
CA ASN A 266 36.16 7.23 -39.36
C ASN A 266 35.31 7.30 -38.07
N TRP A 267 35.43 6.28 -37.20
CA TRP A 267 34.74 6.21 -35.90
C TRP A 267 35.72 6.13 -34.72
N TYR A 268 35.34 6.75 -33.61
CA TYR A 268 35.90 6.51 -32.28
C TYR A 268 35.02 5.52 -31.50
N THR A 269 35.65 4.58 -30.82
CA THR A 269 35.05 3.81 -29.72
C THR A 269 35.31 4.57 -28.42
N ILE A 270 34.26 4.85 -27.66
CA ILE A 270 34.33 5.61 -26.41
C ILE A 270 33.70 4.82 -25.27
N LYS A 271 34.17 5.08 -24.05
CA LYS A 271 33.38 4.82 -22.86
C LYS A 271 32.32 5.91 -22.73
N TYR A 272 31.12 5.52 -22.34
CA TYR A 272 29.96 6.43 -22.29
C TYR A 272 29.12 6.20 -21.04
N ASP A 273 28.13 7.07 -20.85
CA ASP A 273 27.28 7.12 -19.67
C ASP A 273 26.62 5.77 -19.36
N THR A 274 26.41 5.54 -18.06
CA THR A 274 25.73 4.33 -17.56
C THR A 274 24.30 4.24 -18.11
N PHE A 275 23.54 5.34 -18.05
CA PHE A 275 22.18 5.38 -18.57
C PHE A 275 22.16 5.88 -20.01
N ARG A 276 21.62 5.07 -20.91
CA ARG A 276 21.55 5.33 -22.36
C ARG A 276 20.11 5.22 -22.83
N TYR A 277 19.77 5.81 -23.97
CA TYR A 277 18.43 5.66 -24.53
C TYR A 277 18.11 4.19 -24.80
N ALA A 278 16.92 3.78 -24.37
CA ALA A 278 16.41 2.42 -24.52
C ALA A 278 15.92 2.18 -25.96
N THR A 279 15.97 0.94 -26.43
CA THR A 279 15.26 0.52 -27.65
C THR A 279 13.77 0.27 -27.35
N SER A 280 12.93 0.20 -28.39
CA SER A 280 11.53 -0.21 -28.23
C SER A 280 11.38 -1.62 -27.66
N SER A 281 12.33 -2.51 -27.94
CA SER A 281 12.37 -3.86 -27.36
C SER A 281 12.69 -3.83 -25.86
N ASP A 282 13.63 -2.99 -25.44
CA ASP A 282 13.93 -2.82 -24.02
C ASP A 282 12.71 -2.25 -23.29
N VAL A 283 12.06 -1.22 -23.85
CA VAL A 283 10.84 -0.65 -23.27
C VAL A 283 9.74 -1.71 -23.13
N ARG A 284 9.53 -2.56 -24.14
CA ARG A 284 8.53 -3.64 -24.09
C ARG A 284 8.74 -4.57 -22.91
N GLU A 285 9.98 -4.92 -22.59
CA GLU A 285 10.32 -5.84 -21.50
C GLU A 285 9.78 -5.37 -20.15
N PHE A 286 9.80 -4.06 -19.90
CA PHE A 286 9.35 -3.46 -18.65
C PHE A 286 7.93 -2.88 -18.70
N LEU A 287 7.46 -2.44 -19.87
CA LEU A 287 6.13 -1.84 -20.01
C LEU A 287 5.02 -2.90 -20.11
N ASP A 288 5.27 -4.07 -20.69
CA ASP A 288 4.26 -5.13 -20.85
C ASP A 288 3.83 -5.69 -19.48
N PRO A 289 2.56 -5.47 -19.05
CA PRO A 289 2.08 -5.92 -17.75
C PRO A 289 2.18 -7.43 -17.54
N ASN A 290 2.15 -8.23 -18.62
CA ASN A 290 2.28 -9.69 -18.55
C ASN A 290 3.70 -10.17 -18.25
N ARG A 291 4.70 -9.30 -18.39
CA ARG A 291 6.11 -9.56 -18.06
C ARG A 291 6.52 -8.99 -16.72
N ASN A 292 5.60 -8.28 -16.06
CA ASN A 292 5.89 -7.57 -14.83
C ASN A 292 5.69 -8.46 -13.62
N ASP A 293 6.53 -8.22 -12.62
CA ASP A 293 6.19 -8.62 -11.26
C ASP A 293 4.93 -7.90 -10.76
N GLN A 294 4.00 -8.65 -10.16
CA GLN A 294 2.72 -8.12 -9.66
C GLN A 294 2.88 -6.99 -8.63
N PHE A 295 3.99 -6.95 -7.87
CA PHE A 295 4.23 -5.88 -6.90
C PHE A 295 4.40 -4.50 -7.53
N GLN A 296 4.76 -4.42 -8.82
CA GLN A 296 4.74 -3.14 -9.53
C GLN A 296 3.33 -2.55 -9.64
N HIS A 297 2.33 -3.43 -9.58
CA HIS A 297 0.90 -3.11 -9.69
C HIS A 297 0.23 -3.00 -8.32
N LEU A 298 0.97 -3.05 -7.22
CA LEU A 298 0.44 -2.87 -5.86
C LEU A 298 -0.13 -1.44 -5.72
N ARG A 299 -1.38 -1.35 -5.24
CA ARG A 299 -2.10 -0.11 -4.96
C ARG A 299 -1.49 0.58 -3.74
N LEU A 300 -0.78 1.67 -4.01
CA LEU A 300 -0.11 2.53 -3.03
C LEU A 300 -1.09 3.43 -2.27
N ASP A 301 -2.36 3.47 -2.67
CA ASP A 301 -3.48 4.13 -2.00
C ASP A 301 -4.37 3.16 -1.19
N SER A 302 -3.89 1.94 -0.96
CA SER A 302 -4.61 0.90 -0.22
C SER A 302 -3.83 0.46 1.02
N SER A 303 -4.55 0.26 2.12
CA SER A 303 -3.95 -0.18 3.39
C SER A 303 -3.46 -1.62 3.31
N VAL A 304 -2.31 -1.86 3.93
CA VAL A 304 -1.69 -3.17 4.16
C VAL A 304 -2.54 -4.02 5.11
N GLY A 305 -3.38 -3.39 5.95
CA GLY A 305 -4.39 -4.07 6.75
C GLY A 305 -3.87 -4.91 7.93
N VAL A 306 -2.71 -4.54 8.50
CA VAL A 306 -2.09 -5.22 9.65
C VAL A 306 -2.04 -4.32 10.89
N ALA A 307 -1.90 -4.92 12.07
CA ALA A 307 -1.74 -4.18 13.32
C ALA A 307 -0.40 -3.42 13.40
N SER A 308 -0.33 -2.40 14.27
CA SER A 308 0.90 -1.60 14.49
C SER A 308 2.07 -2.44 15.00
N SER A 309 1.81 -3.55 15.70
CA SER A 309 2.82 -4.51 16.13
C SER A 309 3.54 -5.17 14.95
N GLU A 310 2.83 -5.44 13.84
CA GLU A 310 3.43 -6.02 12.64
C GLU A 310 4.31 -4.99 11.91
N LEU A 311 3.84 -3.75 11.76
CA LEU A 311 4.66 -2.68 11.21
C LEU A 311 5.89 -2.39 12.08
N ASN A 312 5.78 -2.54 13.40
CA ASN A 312 6.90 -2.40 14.32
C ASN A 312 7.99 -3.44 14.12
N LYS A 313 7.70 -4.62 13.55
CA LYS A 313 8.73 -5.60 13.15
C LYS A 313 9.59 -5.02 12.02
N VAL A 314 8.94 -4.42 11.02
CA VAL A 314 9.61 -3.85 9.83
C VAL A 314 10.54 -2.70 10.20
N ILE A 315 10.13 -1.84 11.13
CA ILE A 315 10.87 -0.65 11.55
C ILE A 315 11.69 -0.86 12.83
N GLN A 316 11.84 -2.10 13.30
CA GLN A 316 12.65 -2.41 14.46
C GLN A 316 14.11 -2.01 14.21
N GLY A 317 14.71 -1.28 15.17
CA GLY A 317 16.10 -0.83 15.06
C GLY A 317 16.35 0.27 14.04
N LYS A 318 15.29 0.90 13.48
CA LYS A 318 15.38 1.98 12.49
C LYS A 318 15.38 3.37 13.16
N GLY A 319 16.22 3.54 14.18
CA GLY A 319 16.37 4.81 14.89
C GLY A 319 15.05 5.32 15.47
N ILE A 320 14.78 6.62 15.28
CA ILE A 320 13.57 7.30 15.80
C ILE A 320 12.25 6.73 15.25
N LEU A 321 12.31 5.99 14.14
CA LEU A 321 11.13 5.35 13.54
C LEU A 321 10.74 4.06 14.27
N SER A 322 11.65 3.47 15.05
CA SER A 322 11.35 2.24 15.80
C SER A 322 10.19 2.48 16.77
N GLY A 323 9.16 1.62 16.71
CA GLY A 323 7.96 1.73 17.54
C GLY A 323 6.86 2.65 16.99
N GLN A 324 7.10 3.34 15.87
CA GLN A 324 6.13 4.29 15.27
C GLN A 324 5.07 3.64 14.36
N GLY A 325 4.87 2.32 14.43
CA GLY A 325 3.94 1.60 13.55
C GLY A 325 2.51 2.16 13.59
N GLN A 326 2.04 2.66 14.73
CA GLN A 326 0.72 3.28 14.83
C GLN A 326 0.63 4.61 14.09
N ALA A 327 1.69 5.43 14.09
CA ALA A 327 1.73 6.69 13.36
C ALA A 327 1.67 6.46 11.84
N PHE A 328 2.34 5.40 11.34
CA PHE A 328 2.23 5.01 9.93
C PHE A 328 0.82 4.53 9.56
N ILE A 329 0.16 3.75 10.42
CA ILE A 329 -1.25 3.37 10.21
C ILE A 329 -2.15 4.61 10.19
N ASN A 330 -1.95 5.55 11.12
CA ASN A 330 -2.75 6.76 11.18
C ASN A 330 -2.56 7.60 9.90
N GLY A 331 -1.32 7.86 9.50
CA GLY A 331 -1.00 8.61 8.28
C GLY A 331 -1.56 7.93 7.03
N GLY A 332 -1.37 6.61 6.91
CA GLY A 332 -1.92 5.81 5.81
C GLY A 332 -3.45 5.87 5.75
N ARG A 333 -4.13 5.76 6.89
CA ARG A 333 -5.60 5.84 6.98
C ARG A 333 -6.13 7.23 6.63
N ILE A 334 -5.53 8.28 7.18
CA ILE A 334 -6.01 9.66 6.99
C ILE A 334 -5.82 10.11 5.54
N HIS A 335 -4.69 9.74 4.93
CA HIS A 335 -4.31 10.23 3.60
C HIS A 335 -4.50 9.19 2.48
N GLY A 336 -5.05 8.01 2.79
CA GLY A 336 -5.27 6.94 1.81
C GLY A 336 -3.97 6.49 1.17
N ILE A 337 -3.00 6.05 1.96
CA ILE A 337 -1.67 5.63 1.52
C ILE A 337 -1.31 4.30 2.16
N ASN A 338 -0.68 3.44 1.39
CA ASN A 338 -0.10 2.18 1.83
C ASN A 338 1.00 2.41 2.87
N GLU A 339 0.87 1.76 4.03
CA GLU A 339 1.75 1.98 5.17
C GLU A 339 3.18 1.50 4.91
N ILE A 340 3.38 0.41 4.17
CA ILE A 340 4.72 -0.06 3.78
C ILE A 340 5.37 0.91 2.80
N TYR A 341 4.60 1.51 1.89
CA TYR A 341 5.11 2.56 1.00
C TYR A 341 5.56 3.80 1.79
N LEU A 342 4.78 4.25 2.78
CA LEU A 342 5.18 5.35 3.67
C LEU A 342 6.45 5.01 4.46
N ILE A 343 6.51 3.81 5.05
CA ILE A 343 7.70 3.35 5.77
C ILE A 343 8.91 3.33 4.84
N SER A 344 8.78 2.82 3.62
CA SER A 344 9.87 2.79 2.64
C SER A 344 10.41 4.19 2.34
N HIS A 345 9.53 5.18 2.15
CA HIS A 345 9.93 6.58 1.96
C HIS A 345 10.62 7.15 3.19
N ALA A 346 10.03 6.99 4.38
CA ALA A 346 10.64 7.49 5.61
C ALA A 346 12.03 6.88 5.84
N LEU A 347 12.21 5.58 5.62
CA LEU A 347 13.51 4.91 5.77
C LEU A 347 14.56 5.46 4.79
N HIS A 348 14.17 5.73 3.55
CA HIS A 348 15.06 6.29 2.54
C HIS A 348 15.49 7.71 2.91
N GLU A 349 14.52 8.60 3.14
CA GLU A 349 14.75 10.03 3.39
C GLU A 349 15.50 10.29 4.69
N THR A 350 15.29 9.45 5.70
CA THR A 350 15.91 9.65 7.01
C THR A 350 17.19 8.85 7.23
N GLY A 351 17.63 8.05 6.25
CA GLY A 351 18.75 7.12 6.42
C GLY A 351 18.49 6.13 7.57
N ASN A 352 17.39 5.39 7.50
CA ASN A 352 16.93 4.49 8.57
C ASN A 352 16.69 5.18 9.92
N GLY A 353 16.08 6.37 9.91
CA GLY A 353 15.69 7.11 11.12
C GLY A 353 16.84 7.80 11.85
N SER A 354 17.98 7.99 11.20
CA SER A 354 19.20 8.55 11.81
C SER A 354 19.49 10.01 11.43
N SER A 355 18.81 10.55 10.42
CA SER A 355 19.05 11.92 9.96
C SER A 355 18.79 12.98 11.05
N VAL A 356 19.47 14.13 10.93
CA VAL A 356 19.31 15.27 11.86
C VAL A 356 17.86 15.77 11.89
N LEU A 357 17.22 15.89 10.74
CA LEU A 357 15.83 16.33 10.62
C LEU A 357 14.84 15.34 11.27
N ALA A 358 15.12 14.03 11.17
CA ALA A 358 14.28 13.00 11.80
C ALA A 358 14.44 12.95 13.32
N ASN A 359 15.64 13.21 13.85
CA ASN A 359 15.93 13.13 15.29
C ASN A 359 15.60 14.41 16.07
N GLY A 360 15.17 15.45 15.38
CA GLY A 360 14.63 16.66 15.99
C GLY A 360 15.57 17.85 15.89
N VAL A 361 15.04 18.98 15.42
CA VAL A 361 15.76 20.27 15.37
C VAL A 361 14.94 21.31 16.14
N ARG A 362 15.60 22.03 17.05
CA ARG A 362 14.97 23.12 17.81
C ARG A 362 14.82 24.36 16.95
N VAL A 363 13.62 24.91 16.90
CA VAL A 363 13.26 26.14 16.18
C VAL A 363 12.47 27.03 17.14
N GLY A 364 12.70 28.34 17.07
CA GLY A 364 11.96 29.34 17.85
C GLY A 364 11.79 30.64 17.07
N LYS A 365 11.07 31.60 17.64
CA LYS A 365 10.82 32.91 17.04
C LYS A 365 11.81 33.95 17.56
N ASN A 366 12.39 34.74 16.66
CA ASN A 366 13.17 35.92 17.05
C ASN A 366 12.25 37.09 17.44
N ARG A 367 12.83 38.24 17.81
CA ARG A 367 12.08 39.45 18.22
C ARG A 367 11.14 40.00 17.14
N ASN A 368 11.40 39.69 15.87
CA ASN A 368 10.56 40.07 14.73
C ASN A 368 9.49 39.01 14.41
N GLY A 369 9.37 37.95 15.22
CA GLY A 369 8.45 36.84 14.99
C GLY A 369 8.91 35.84 13.93
N GLN A 370 10.12 35.98 13.39
CA GLN A 370 10.63 35.09 12.34
C GLN A 370 11.16 33.79 12.95
N LEU A 371 10.86 32.66 12.29
CA LEU A 371 11.36 31.35 12.68
C LEU A 371 12.84 31.22 12.36
N VAL A 372 13.62 30.81 13.35
CA VAL A 372 15.05 30.55 13.22
C VAL A 372 15.44 29.30 14.00
N ARG A 373 16.43 28.56 13.48
CA ARG A 373 17.02 27.44 14.19
C ARG A 373 17.70 27.91 15.48
N VAL A 374 17.48 27.17 16.56
CA VAL A 374 18.12 27.43 17.86
C VAL A 374 19.57 26.99 17.81
N THR A 375 20.45 27.86 18.29
CA THR A 375 21.88 27.62 18.52
C THR A 375 22.24 28.11 19.93
N SER A 376 23.37 27.67 20.46
CA SER A 376 23.85 28.14 21.78
C SER A 376 24.01 29.67 21.86
N SER A 377 24.20 30.35 20.73
CA SER A 377 24.38 31.80 20.67
C SER A 377 23.08 32.61 20.67
N ASN A 378 22.00 32.07 20.09
CA ASN A 378 20.75 32.82 19.90
C ASN A 378 19.64 32.41 20.87
N GLU A 379 19.75 31.25 21.54
CA GLU A 379 18.69 30.64 22.35
C GLU A 379 18.04 31.60 23.35
N ARG A 380 18.85 32.41 24.04
CA ARG A 380 18.36 33.38 25.04
C ARG A 380 17.48 34.50 24.46
N ASN A 381 17.53 34.70 23.14
CA ASN A 381 16.79 35.74 22.43
C ASN A 381 15.56 35.19 21.68
N LEU A 382 15.25 33.90 21.83
CA LEU A 382 14.15 33.24 21.13
C LEU A 382 12.98 32.93 22.06
N THR A 383 11.77 33.02 21.51
CA THR A 383 10.53 32.61 22.17
C THR A 383 9.90 31.43 21.44
N GLU A 384 8.90 30.80 22.06
CA GLU A 384 8.14 29.67 21.48
C GLU A 384 9.03 28.52 20.96
N ILE A 385 10.14 28.23 21.64
CA ILE A 385 11.06 27.17 21.19
C ILE A 385 10.36 25.81 21.22
N LYS A 386 10.36 25.11 20.08
CA LYS A 386 9.86 23.74 19.94
C LYS A 386 10.92 22.87 19.26
N THR A 387 10.96 21.59 19.63
CA THR A 387 11.65 20.57 18.84
C THR A 387 10.74 20.15 17.71
N THR A 388 11.25 20.19 16.48
CA THR A 388 10.53 19.88 15.25
C THR A 388 11.12 18.65 14.60
N TYR A 389 10.29 17.83 13.98
CA TYR A 389 10.68 16.56 13.37
C TYR A 389 10.24 16.52 11.91
N ASN A 390 11.05 15.96 11.02
CA ASN A 390 10.73 15.83 9.60
C ASN A 390 11.22 14.47 9.07
N MET A 391 10.27 13.59 8.73
CA MET A 391 10.55 12.20 8.37
C MET A 391 10.68 11.96 6.86
N TYR A 392 10.49 12.99 6.04
CA TYR A 392 10.45 12.86 4.58
C TYR A 392 11.21 13.98 3.86
N GLY A 393 12.09 14.71 4.58
CA GLY A 393 12.90 15.79 4.00
C GLY A 393 12.08 16.96 3.42
N ILE A 394 10.82 17.14 3.83
CA ILE A 394 9.91 18.11 3.20
C ILE A 394 10.39 19.54 3.49
N GLY A 395 10.59 20.32 2.42
CA GLY A 395 11.09 21.70 2.53
C GLY A 395 12.60 21.82 2.71
N ALA A 396 13.35 20.71 2.69
CA ALA A 396 14.81 20.75 2.62
C ALA A 396 15.26 21.21 1.22
N ILE A 397 16.13 22.23 1.16
CA ILE A 397 16.68 22.78 -0.09
C ILE A 397 18.19 22.58 -0.16
N ASP A 398 18.74 22.54 -1.37
CA ASP A 398 20.17 22.35 -1.59
C ASP A 398 21.00 23.41 -0.87
N ASN A 399 22.04 22.99 -0.16
CA ASN A 399 22.94 23.80 0.68
C ASN A 399 22.33 24.42 1.97
N ASP A 400 21.04 24.21 2.29
CA ASP A 400 20.43 24.64 3.57
C ASP A 400 19.37 23.64 4.10
N ALA A 401 19.55 22.35 3.80
CA ALA A 401 18.55 21.30 4.02
C ALA A 401 18.01 21.23 5.46
N VAL A 402 18.89 21.29 6.46
CA VAL A 402 18.51 21.13 7.88
C VAL A 402 17.71 22.32 8.39
N ASN A 403 18.10 23.55 8.04
CA ASN A 403 17.43 24.74 8.54
C ASN A 403 16.06 24.92 7.87
N ALA A 404 16.01 24.86 6.54
CA ALA A 404 14.77 24.99 5.78
C ALA A 404 13.77 23.87 6.13
N GLY A 405 14.23 22.63 6.24
CA GLY A 405 13.38 21.49 6.61
C GLY A 405 12.84 21.55 8.05
N ALA A 406 13.60 22.13 9.00
CA ALA A 406 13.16 22.31 10.38
C ALA A 406 12.16 23.46 10.54
N ILE A 407 12.40 24.59 9.85
CA ILE A 407 11.44 25.70 9.81
C ILE A 407 10.12 25.21 9.22
N ARG A 408 10.18 24.45 8.11
CA ARG A 408 8.99 23.85 7.51
C ARG A 408 8.24 22.96 8.49
N ALA A 409 8.95 22.10 9.22
CA ALA A 409 8.34 21.24 10.23
C ALA A 409 7.67 22.04 11.38
N TYR A 410 8.22 23.21 11.75
CA TYR A 410 7.60 24.10 12.72
C TYR A 410 6.25 24.63 12.21
N GLU A 411 6.21 25.11 10.97
CA GLU A 411 5.02 25.68 10.33
C GLU A 411 3.88 24.65 10.22
N GLU A 412 4.23 23.39 9.97
CA GLU A 412 3.28 22.27 9.86
C GLU A 412 2.88 21.68 11.23
N GLY A 413 3.46 22.16 12.34
CA GLY A 413 3.16 21.68 13.69
C GLY A 413 3.73 20.30 14.02
N TRP A 414 4.81 19.88 13.36
CA TRP A 414 5.43 18.57 13.53
C TRP A 414 6.33 18.51 14.77
N PHE A 415 5.73 18.65 15.94
CA PHE A 415 6.43 18.71 17.23
C PHE A 415 6.64 17.34 17.91
N THR A 416 6.25 16.26 17.25
CA THR A 416 6.53 14.88 17.68
C THR A 416 6.88 14.01 16.47
N PRO A 417 7.60 12.88 16.66
CA PRO A 417 7.82 11.94 15.57
C PRO A 417 6.53 11.46 14.90
N ALA A 418 5.49 11.18 15.70
CA ALA A 418 4.19 10.75 15.19
C ALA A 418 3.51 11.82 14.32
N SER A 419 3.46 13.08 14.78
CA SER A 419 2.86 14.16 13.97
C SER A 419 3.63 14.46 12.69
N ALA A 420 4.96 14.27 12.69
CA ALA A 420 5.77 14.36 11.47
C ALA A 420 5.50 13.22 10.47
N ILE A 421 5.30 11.99 10.95
CA ILE A 421 4.95 10.84 10.11
C ILE A 421 3.57 11.05 9.49
N GLU A 422 2.58 11.39 10.32
CA GLU A 422 1.19 11.58 9.91
C GLU A 422 1.04 12.77 8.96
N GLY A 423 1.59 13.94 9.32
CA GLY A 423 1.51 15.14 8.50
C GLY A 423 2.34 15.06 7.22
N GLY A 424 3.49 14.40 7.25
CA GLY A 424 4.30 14.16 6.06
C GLY A 424 3.66 13.18 5.07
N ALA A 425 2.84 12.23 5.55
CA ALA A 425 2.09 11.34 4.68
C ALA A 425 1.14 12.11 3.73
N LYS A 426 0.54 13.21 4.18
CA LYS A 426 -0.27 14.11 3.33
C LYS A 426 0.49 14.52 2.06
N TRP A 427 1.71 15.01 2.23
CA TRP A 427 2.57 15.48 1.14
C TRP A 427 2.93 14.38 0.16
N ILE A 428 3.23 13.18 0.66
CA ILE A 428 3.50 12.01 -0.18
C ILE A 428 2.27 11.63 -1.00
N GLY A 429 1.09 11.59 -0.36
CA GLY A 429 -0.17 11.25 -0.99
C GLY A 429 -0.54 12.21 -2.11
N GLU A 430 -0.61 13.52 -1.81
CA GLU A 430 -1.00 14.57 -2.75
C GLU A 430 -0.04 14.65 -3.95
N ARG A 431 1.27 14.47 -3.73
CA ARG A 431 2.26 14.67 -4.79
C ARG A 431 2.40 13.48 -5.72
N TYR A 432 2.24 12.26 -5.20
CA TYR A 432 2.62 11.04 -5.93
C TYR A 432 1.44 10.10 -6.22
N ILE A 433 0.47 10.00 -5.32
CA ILE A 433 -0.55 8.94 -5.37
C ILE A 433 -1.90 9.49 -5.85
N HIS A 434 -2.36 10.57 -5.24
CA HIS A 434 -3.67 11.19 -5.50
C HIS A 434 -3.59 12.30 -6.56
N ASN A 435 -2.76 12.10 -7.57
CA ASN A 435 -2.62 13.04 -8.68
C ASN A 435 -3.75 12.87 -9.71
N ALA A 436 -3.92 13.87 -10.59
CA ALA A 436 -4.97 13.87 -11.63
C ALA A 436 -4.88 12.68 -12.60
N ASP A 437 -3.69 12.09 -12.74
CA ASP A 437 -3.42 10.94 -13.61
C ASP A 437 -3.71 9.58 -12.91
N LYS A 438 -4.08 9.60 -11.63
CA LYS A 438 -4.36 8.42 -10.78
C LYS A 438 -3.21 7.41 -10.75
N GLN A 439 -1.98 7.90 -10.61
CA GLN A 439 -0.77 7.07 -10.59
C GLN A 439 -0.54 6.36 -9.23
N ASN A 440 -1.51 5.56 -8.82
CA ASN A 440 -1.53 4.89 -7.51
C ASN A 440 -0.82 3.52 -7.48
N THR A 441 0.02 3.20 -8.47
CA THR A 441 0.90 2.03 -8.47
C THR A 441 2.27 2.44 -9.01
N LEU A 442 3.34 1.73 -8.64
CA LEU A 442 4.69 1.99 -9.18
C LEU A 442 4.71 1.90 -10.71
N TYR A 443 3.95 0.95 -11.27
CA TYR A 443 3.74 0.81 -12.70
C TYR A 443 3.15 2.09 -13.31
N LYS A 444 2.05 2.61 -12.75
CA LYS A 444 1.39 3.81 -13.27
C LYS A 444 2.24 5.07 -13.09
N MET A 445 3.01 5.16 -12.00
CA MET A 445 3.97 6.23 -11.76
C MET A 445 5.08 6.26 -12.83
N LYS A 446 5.57 5.08 -13.24
CA LYS A 446 6.60 4.97 -14.27
C LYS A 446 6.06 5.17 -15.69
N TRP A 447 4.95 4.52 -16.02
CA TRP A 447 4.52 4.41 -17.42
C TRP A 447 3.43 5.39 -17.81
N ASN A 448 2.70 5.94 -16.84
CA ASN A 448 1.50 6.75 -17.04
C ASN A 448 0.60 6.21 -18.17
N PRO A 449 -0.10 5.08 -17.96
CA PRO A 449 -0.96 4.51 -18.98
C PRO A 449 -2.17 5.40 -19.33
N ASN A 450 -2.50 6.40 -18.51
CA ASN A 450 -3.53 7.40 -18.78
C ASN A 450 -2.97 8.58 -19.61
N MET A 451 -2.51 8.27 -20.82
CA MET A 451 -1.79 9.21 -21.70
C MET A 451 -2.66 10.36 -22.22
N SER A 452 -3.98 10.24 -22.10
CA SER A 452 -5.01 11.18 -22.59
C SER A 452 -5.20 12.43 -21.72
N ASN A 453 -4.69 12.47 -20.48
CA ASN A 453 -4.94 13.56 -19.52
C ASN A 453 -3.94 14.73 -19.55
N GLY A 454 -3.20 14.91 -20.65
CA GLY A 454 -2.55 16.20 -20.94
C GLY A 454 -1.11 16.39 -20.45
N GLY A 455 -0.28 15.34 -20.29
CA GLY A 455 1.16 15.54 -20.13
C GLY A 455 2.03 14.30 -19.94
N TRP A 456 3.31 14.42 -20.35
CA TRP A 456 4.39 13.46 -20.10
C TRP A 456 4.84 13.46 -18.63
N ARG A 457 3.99 12.99 -17.70
CA ARG A 457 4.34 12.87 -16.29
C ARG A 457 4.75 11.44 -15.94
N GLN A 458 6.06 11.20 -15.90
CA GLN A 458 6.65 9.96 -15.39
C GLN A 458 7.55 10.29 -14.20
N TYR A 459 7.59 9.39 -13.23
CA TYR A 459 8.45 9.56 -12.06
C TYR A 459 9.95 9.44 -12.41
N ALA A 460 10.30 8.60 -13.39
CA ALA A 460 11.67 8.34 -13.78
C ALA A 460 11.80 8.04 -15.27
N THR A 461 12.98 8.35 -15.82
CA THR A 461 13.39 8.01 -17.19
C THR A 461 13.84 6.56 -17.32
N ASP A 462 14.45 5.99 -16.28
CA ASP A 462 14.90 4.60 -16.23
C ASP A 462 13.73 3.62 -16.38
N ILE A 463 13.75 2.81 -17.45
CA ILE A 463 12.74 1.77 -17.72
C ILE A 463 12.67 0.72 -16.61
N GLY A 464 13.77 0.49 -15.88
CA GLY A 464 13.85 -0.45 -14.77
C GLY A 464 13.45 0.13 -13.42
N TRP A 465 13.05 1.41 -13.35
CA TRP A 465 12.82 2.10 -12.07
C TRP A 465 11.81 1.38 -11.17
N ALA A 466 10.64 1.00 -11.71
CA ALA A 466 9.58 0.37 -10.92
C ALA A 466 10.05 -0.98 -10.35
N VAL A 467 10.74 -1.79 -11.15
CA VAL A 467 11.34 -3.07 -10.71
C VAL A 467 12.31 -2.83 -9.56
N LYS A 468 13.22 -1.86 -9.68
CA LYS A 468 14.20 -1.50 -8.66
C LYS A 468 13.54 -1.07 -7.33
N GLN A 469 12.35 -0.47 -7.39
CA GLN A 469 11.60 -0.08 -6.18
C GLN A 469 10.89 -1.26 -5.49
N THR A 470 10.49 -2.31 -6.22
CA THR A 470 9.67 -3.40 -5.64
C THR A 470 10.39 -4.23 -4.58
N THR A 471 11.71 -4.42 -4.69
CA THR A 471 12.49 -5.31 -3.80
C THR A 471 12.34 -4.92 -2.33
N ASN A 472 12.49 -3.63 -2.02
CA ASN A 472 12.41 -3.16 -0.64
C ASN A 472 10.99 -3.35 -0.07
N MET A 473 9.96 -3.00 -0.83
CA MET A 473 8.57 -3.19 -0.40
C MET A 473 8.26 -4.67 -0.18
N LYS A 474 8.68 -5.56 -1.09
CA LYS A 474 8.51 -7.02 -0.93
C LYS A 474 9.17 -7.53 0.33
N ASN A 475 10.42 -7.12 0.58
CA ASN A 475 11.14 -7.54 1.78
C ASN A 475 10.44 -7.08 3.07
N MET A 476 9.78 -5.93 3.04
CA MET A 476 8.96 -5.46 4.17
C MET A 476 7.66 -6.26 4.29
N TYR A 477 6.95 -6.51 3.20
CA TYR A 477 5.74 -7.34 3.19
C TYR A 477 6.00 -8.76 3.69
N ASN A 478 7.14 -9.36 3.33
CA ASN A 478 7.52 -10.71 3.75
C ASN A 478 7.78 -10.83 5.27
N GLN A 479 7.94 -9.72 5.99
CA GLN A 479 8.07 -9.70 7.45
C GLN A 479 6.72 -9.63 8.17
N LEU A 480 5.64 -9.37 7.43
CA LEU A 480 4.30 -9.19 7.98
C LEU A 480 3.55 -10.52 7.99
N ASN A 481 2.80 -10.75 9.06
CA ASN A 481 1.80 -11.81 9.07
C ASN A 481 0.50 -11.29 8.46
N ASN A 482 -0.01 -12.00 7.46
CA ASN A 482 -1.29 -11.77 6.78
C ASN A 482 -1.53 -10.35 6.24
N PRO A 483 -0.56 -9.73 5.53
CA PRO A 483 -0.80 -8.47 4.87
C PRO A 483 -1.83 -8.63 3.75
N ARG A 484 -2.58 -7.56 3.50
CA ARG A 484 -3.45 -7.44 2.33
C ARG A 484 -2.62 -7.01 1.13
N TYR A 485 -2.84 -7.68 0.01
CA TYR A 485 -2.29 -7.33 -1.29
C TYR A 485 -3.42 -6.85 -2.17
N HIS A 486 -3.39 -5.57 -2.56
CA HIS A 486 -4.36 -5.03 -3.51
C HIS A 486 -3.60 -4.59 -4.76
N TYR A 487 -3.83 -5.29 -5.86
CA TYR A 487 -3.21 -5.02 -7.14
C TYR A 487 -4.20 -4.39 -8.11
N ASP A 488 -3.71 -3.48 -8.95
CA ASP A 488 -4.44 -2.93 -10.09
C ASP A 488 -3.54 -2.99 -11.32
N ILE A 489 -3.77 -4.02 -12.13
CA ILE A 489 -2.93 -4.37 -13.26
C ILE A 489 -3.44 -3.64 -14.50
N ALA A 490 -2.58 -2.84 -15.10
CA ALA A 490 -2.88 -2.19 -16.37
C ALA A 490 -3.11 -3.23 -17.48
N ARG A 491 -4.10 -2.98 -18.35
CA ARG A 491 -4.37 -3.78 -19.55
C ARG A 491 -4.32 -2.91 -20.80
N TYR A 492 -3.65 -3.44 -21.81
CA TYR A 492 -3.64 -2.91 -23.16
C TYR A 492 -4.43 -3.86 -24.07
N ASN A 493 -5.12 -3.28 -25.05
CA ASN A 493 -5.98 -4.00 -26.01
C ASN A 493 -5.18 -4.87 -26.98
#